data_AF-A0A0Q7NFR5-F1
#
_entry.id   AF-A0A0Q7NFR5-F1
#
_cell.length_a   1.000
_cell.length_b   1.000
_cell.length_c   1.000
_cell.angle_alpha   90.00
_cell.angle_beta   90.00
_cell.angle_gamma   90.00
#
_symmetry.space_group_name_H-M   'P 1'
#
loop_
_entity.id
_entity.type
_entity.pdbx_description
1 polymer ?
#
loop_
_entity_poly.entity_id
_entity_poly.type
_entity_poly.pdbx_seq_one_letter_code
_entity_poly.pdbx_strand_id
1 'polypeptide(L)'
;MIDLPRPQYKWIDDTEVTPIFHGYDLINQRRIGRIEHHPSGWHWNWYMSFAGWISPWDGLRRFSGQADSARAAALAAEQCYHDVLSLKHFGMTQDILDRAILKHAEQLERAGPDPTRLGL
;
A
#
# COMPACT_ATOMS: atom_id res chain seq x y z
N MET A 1 -22.18 10.82 7.91
CA MET A 1 -20.82 10.31 7.65
C MET A 1 -20.45 9.41 8.80
N ILE A 2 -20.07 8.15 8.54
CA ILE A 2 -19.54 7.27 9.59
C ILE A 2 -18.19 7.86 10.02
N ASP A 3 -18.02 8.08 11.31
CA ASP A 3 -16.82 8.68 11.87
C ASP A 3 -15.70 7.64 11.87
N LEU A 4 -15.09 7.45 10.70
CA LEU A 4 -13.99 6.50 10.51
C LEU A 4 -12.75 6.99 11.28
N PRO A 5 -12.00 6.08 11.92
CA PRO A 5 -10.78 6.44 12.64
C PRO A 5 -9.76 7.10 11.71
N ARG A 6 -8.86 7.90 12.28
CA ARG A 6 -7.76 8.46 11.51
C ARG A 6 -6.79 7.34 11.11
N PRO A 7 -6.30 7.33 9.86
CA PRO A 7 -5.23 6.43 9.46
C PRO A 7 -4.00 6.58 10.37
N GLN A 8 -3.33 5.48 10.66
CA GLN A 8 -2.15 5.44 11.53
C GLN A 8 -0.91 6.00 10.83
N TYR A 9 -0.78 5.73 9.52
CA TYR A 9 0.40 6.06 8.73
C TYR A 9 0.27 7.42 8.05
N LYS A 10 1.41 7.94 7.57
CA LYS A 10 1.42 9.23 6.88
C LYS A 10 1.00 9.04 5.43
N TRP A 11 -0.05 9.74 5.01
CA TRP A 11 -0.53 9.78 3.63
C TRP A 11 -0.20 11.14 3.02
N ILE A 12 0.52 11.15 1.92
CA ILE A 12 1.01 12.35 1.22
C ILE A 12 0.34 12.41 -0.14
N ASP A 13 -0.24 13.57 -0.48
CA ASP A 13 -0.80 13.84 -1.80
C ASP A 13 0.32 14.08 -2.82
N ASP A 14 0.22 13.45 -3.99
CA ASP A 14 1.23 13.50 -5.04
C ASP A 14 0.77 14.29 -6.28
N THR A 15 -0.53 14.59 -6.42
CA THR A 15 -1.07 15.09 -7.69
C THR A 15 -2.13 16.17 -7.52
N GLU A 16 -1.98 17.25 -8.30
CA GLU A 16 -2.89 18.40 -8.24
C GLU A 16 -4.24 18.18 -8.97
N VAL A 17 -4.33 17.20 -9.88
CA VAL A 17 -5.49 17.03 -10.80
C VAL A 17 -6.48 15.99 -10.30
N THR A 18 -6.02 14.75 -10.12
CA THR A 18 -6.80 13.66 -9.51
C THR A 18 -6.14 13.34 -8.19
N PRO A 19 -6.84 13.32 -7.05
CA PRO A 19 -6.18 13.03 -5.78
C PRO A 19 -5.57 11.63 -5.79
N ILE A 20 -4.25 11.55 -5.65
CA ILE A 20 -3.48 10.32 -5.46
C ILE A 20 -2.69 10.51 -4.18
N PHE A 21 -2.87 9.59 -3.23
CA PHE A 21 -2.12 9.61 -1.98
C PHE A 21 -1.22 8.40 -1.85
N HIS A 22 0.00 8.63 -1.38
CA HIS A 22 0.96 7.59 -1.04
C HIS A 22 1.11 7.48 0.46
N GLY A 23 0.97 6.25 0.98
CA GLY A 23 1.08 5.95 2.39
C GLY A 23 2.50 5.51 2.77
N TYR A 24 2.99 5.99 3.91
CA TYR A 24 4.33 5.71 4.42
C TYR A 24 4.34 5.30 5.90
N ASP A 25 5.00 4.17 6.17
CA ASP A 25 5.51 3.81 7.48
C ASP A 25 6.88 4.48 7.69
N LEU A 26 6.87 5.62 8.37
CA LEU A 26 8.07 6.41 8.63
C LEU A 26 9.02 5.74 9.64
N ILE A 27 8.50 4.86 10.51
CA ILE A 27 9.32 4.17 11.52
C ILE A 27 10.20 3.14 10.82
N ASN A 28 9.61 2.36 9.92
CA ASN A 28 10.31 1.30 9.19
C ASN A 28 10.83 1.72 7.82
N GLN A 29 10.63 3.00 7.44
CA GLN A 29 10.98 3.57 6.14
C GLN A 29 10.40 2.76 4.96
N ARG A 30 9.11 2.43 5.03
CA ARG A 30 8.43 1.62 4.01
C ARG A 30 7.25 2.35 3.40
N ARG A 31 7.05 2.19 2.10
CA ARG A 31 5.78 2.57 1.48
C ARG A 31 4.74 1.49 1.80
N ILE A 32 3.58 1.89 2.31
CA ILE A 32 2.51 0.96 2.69
C ILE A 32 1.49 0.76 1.57
N GLY A 33 1.29 1.77 0.73
CA GLY A 33 0.31 1.69 -0.35
C GLY A 33 0.12 2.99 -1.12
N ARG A 34 -0.83 2.94 -2.04
CA ARG A 34 -1.34 4.05 -2.84
C ARG A 34 -2.86 4.00 -2.80
N ILE A 35 -3.49 5.15 -2.65
CA ILE A 35 -4.93 5.32 -2.89
C ILE A 35 -5.15 6.37 -3.95
N GLU A 36 -6.19 6.22 -4.74
CA GLU A 36 -6.52 7.17 -5.80
C GLU A 36 -8.03 7.27 -5.97
N HIS A 37 -8.50 8.45 -6.34
CA HIS A 37 -9.88 8.63 -6.70
C HIS A 37 -10.11 8.05 -8.10
N HIS A 38 -11.06 7.12 -8.23
CA HIS A 38 -11.36 6.52 -9.53
C HIS A 38 -11.88 7.59 -10.50
N PRO A 39 -11.52 7.57 -11.80
CA PRO A 39 -11.96 8.57 -12.78
C PRO A 39 -13.48 8.72 -12.92
N SER A 40 -14.26 7.69 -12.57
CA SER A 40 -15.73 7.78 -12.55
C SER A 40 -16.29 8.64 -11.41
N GLY A 41 -15.48 8.99 -10.42
CA GLY A 41 -15.84 9.84 -9.30
C GLY A 41 -16.69 9.19 -8.20
N TRP A 42 -16.85 7.86 -8.20
CA TRP A 42 -17.78 7.16 -7.28
C TRP A 42 -17.11 6.34 -6.19
N HIS A 43 -15.82 6.04 -6.33
CA HIS A 43 -15.09 5.24 -5.35
C HIS A 43 -13.60 5.59 -5.37
N TRP A 44 -12.91 5.11 -4.35
CA TRP A 44 -11.47 5.19 -4.20
C TRP A 44 -10.89 3.80 -4.38
N ASN A 45 -9.86 3.71 -5.21
CA ASN A 45 -9.06 2.50 -5.30
C ASN A 45 -7.96 2.56 -4.25
N TRP A 46 -7.61 1.41 -3.70
CA TRP A 46 -6.44 1.25 -2.84
C TRP A 46 -5.59 0.08 -3.32
N TYR A 47 -4.27 0.25 -3.20
CA TYR A 47 -3.26 -0.73 -3.59
C TYR A 47 -2.19 -0.78 -2.50
N MET A 48 -1.96 -1.96 -1.92
CA MET A 48 -0.92 -2.16 -0.90
C MET A 48 0.43 -2.42 -1.58
N SER A 49 1.49 -1.72 -1.15
CA SER A 49 2.75 -1.63 -1.89
C SER A 49 3.51 -2.95 -2.01
N PHE A 50 3.37 -3.88 -1.04
CA PHE A 50 4.05 -5.18 -1.12
C PHE A 50 3.50 -6.07 -2.25
N ALA A 51 2.35 -5.73 -2.83
CA ALA A 51 1.79 -6.44 -3.98
C ALA A 51 2.77 -6.52 -5.17
N GLY A 52 3.58 -5.47 -5.39
CA GLY A 52 4.58 -5.45 -6.47
C GLY A 52 5.81 -6.33 -6.21
N TRP A 53 6.04 -6.74 -4.96
CA TRP A 53 7.21 -7.51 -4.54
C TRP A 53 6.89 -8.97 -4.23
N ILE A 54 5.62 -9.27 -4.00
CA ILE A 54 5.10 -10.62 -3.82
C ILE A 54 4.82 -11.28 -5.18
N SER A 55 5.14 -12.55 -5.33
CA SER A 55 5.00 -13.23 -6.62
C SER A 55 3.53 -13.46 -6.95
N PRO A 56 3.08 -13.20 -8.20
CA PRO A 56 1.71 -13.53 -8.61
C PRO A 56 1.43 -15.04 -8.53
N TRP A 57 2.47 -15.87 -8.48
CA TRP A 57 2.39 -17.32 -8.36
C TRP A 57 2.19 -17.83 -6.93
N ASP A 58 2.27 -16.94 -5.92
CA ASP A 58 2.10 -17.32 -4.51
C ASP A 58 0.61 -17.61 -4.15
N GLY A 59 -0.32 -17.45 -5.10
CA GLY A 59 -1.73 -17.83 -4.92
C GLY A 59 -2.50 -16.98 -3.90
N LEU A 60 -1.98 -15.79 -3.58
CA LEU A 60 -2.48 -14.93 -2.53
C LEU A 60 -3.73 -14.17 -2.97
N ARG A 61 -4.53 -13.75 -1.99
CA ARG A 61 -5.68 -12.86 -2.23
C ARG A 61 -5.22 -11.50 -2.75
N ARG A 62 -6.19 -10.71 -3.25
CA ARG A 62 -5.91 -9.38 -3.78
C ARG A 62 -5.35 -8.46 -2.69
N PHE A 63 -4.30 -7.74 -3.03
CA PHE A 63 -3.67 -6.68 -2.25
C PHE A 63 -4.21 -5.29 -2.63
N SER A 64 -5.41 -5.26 -3.22
CA SER A 64 -6.06 -4.06 -3.70
C SER A 64 -7.57 -4.20 -3.62
N GLY A 65 -8.26 -3.08 -3.65
CA GLY A 65 -9.72 -3.03 -3.59
C GLY A 65 -10.28 -1.63 -3.77
N GLN A 66 -11.57 -1.50 -3.43
CA GLN A 66 -12.33 -0.27 -3.57
C GLN A 66 -12.93 0.14 -2.23
N ALA A 67 -13.13 1.44 -2.04
CA ALA A 67 -13.80 2.00 -0.86
C ALA A 67 -14.55 3.29 -1.20
N ASP A 68 -15.52 3.66 -0.38
CA ASP A 68 -16.42 4.79 -0.63
C ASP A 68 -15.80 6.16 -0.31
N SER A 69 -14.59 6.19 0.28
CA SER A 69 -13.88 7.43 0.62
C SER A 69 -12.38 7.22 0.70
N ALA A 70 -11.61 8.30 0.55
CA ALA A 70 -10.15 8.29 0.76
C ALA A 70 -9.76 7.74 2.13
N ARG A 71 -10.49 8.10 3.19
CA ARG A 71 -10.21 7.62 4.55
C ARG A 71 -10.46 6.11 4.66
N ALA A 72 -11.55 5.62 4.08
CA ALA A 72 -11.84 4.19 4.06
C ALA A 72 -10.80 3.41 3.23
N ALA A 73 -10.38 3.96 2.08
CA ALA A 73 -9.33 3.39 1.24
C ALA A 73 -7.98 3.32 1.96
N ALA A 74 -7.58 4.40 2.66
CA ALA A 74 -6.38 4.42 3.48
C ALA A 74 -6.44 3.34 4.56
N LEU A 75 -7.49 3.30 5.36
CA LEU A 75 -7.66 2.29 6.42
C LEU A 75 -7.63 0.85 5.88
N ALA A 76 -8.24 0.60 4.71
CA ALA A 76 -8.19 -0.71 4.08
C ALA A 76 -6.77 -1.10 3.65
N ALA A 77 -6.01 -0.17 3.08
CA ALA A 77 -4.61 -0.38 2.73
C ALA A 77 -3.75 -0.64 3.97
N GLU A 78 -3.95 0.11 5.06
CA GLU A 78 -3.25 -0.08 6.33
C GLU A 78 -3.58 -1.44 6.95
N GLN A 79 -4.85 -1.83 6.96
CA GLN A 79 -5.25 -3.15 7.45
C GLN A 79 -4.61 -4.27 6.64
N CYS A 80 -4.61 -4.15 5.30
CA CYS A 80 -3.96 -5.13 4.44
C CYS A 80 -2.45 -5.22 4.71
N TYR A 81 -1.78 -4.08 4.91
CA TYR A 81 -0.38 -4.01 5.28
C TYR A 81 -0.10 -4.73 6.61
N HIS A 82 -0.92 -4.47 7.64
CA HIS A 82 -0.81 -5.13 8.94
C HIS A 82 -1.07 -6.64 8.87
N ASP A 83 -2.07 -7.06 8.07
CA ASP A 83 -2.37 -8.49 7.87
C ASP A 83 -1.21 -9.22 7.19
N VAL A 84 -0.52 -8.57 6.25
CA VAL A 84 0.67 -9.11 5.59
C VAL A 84 1.83 -9.22 6.57
N LEU A 85 2.13 -8.16 7.35
CA LEU A 85 3.21 -8.18 8.34
C LEU A 85 2.97 -9.18 9.47
N SER A 86 1.70 -9.42 9.84
CA SER A 86 1.31 -10.36 10.88
C SER A 86 1.02 -11.78 10.36
N LEU A 87 1.30 -12.05 9.08
CA LEU A 87 1.05 -13.34 8.40
C LEU A 87 -0.42 -13.81 8.48
N LYS A 88 -1.37 -12.88 8.67
CA LYS A 88 -2.81 -13.15 8.67
C LYS A 88 -3.42 -13.08 7.28
N HIS A 89 -2.72 -12.49 6.32
CA HIS A 89 -3.16 -12.49 4.94
C HIS A 89 -3.21 -13.92 4.40
N PHE A 90 -4.27 -14.26 3.68
CA PHE A 90 -4.50 -15.65 3.23
C PHE A 90 -3.35 -16.15 2.35
N GLY A 91 -2.79 -17.30 2.73
CA GLY A 91 -1.67 -17.95 2.03
C GLY A 91 -0.29 -17.33 2.33
N MET A 92 -0.22 -16.28 3.15
CA MET A 92 1.02 -15.62 3.49
C MET A 92 1.88 -16.52 4.39
N THR A 93 3.18 -16.62 4.05
CA THR A 93 4.18 -17.32 4.86
C THR A 93 5.34 -16.38 5.18
N GLN A 94 6.15 -16.75 6.18
CA GLN A 94 7.34 -15.98 6.54
C GLN A 94 8.29 -15.85 5.34
N ASP A 95 8.52 -16.93 4.58
CA ASP A 95 9.36 -16.92 3.39
C ASP A 95 8.88 -15.92 2.32
N ILE A 96 7.56 -15.81 2.11
CA ILE A 96 7.00 -14.85 1.16
C ILE A 96 7.25 -13.42 1.66
N LEU A 97 7.06 -13.19 2.96
CA LEU A 97 7.25 -11.88 3.59
C LEU A 97 8.71 -11.44 3.50
N ASP A 98 9.63 -12.32 3.85
CA ASP A 98 11.07 -12.04 3.84
C ASP A 98 11.55 -11.71 2.43
N ARG A 99 11.10 -12.47 1.41
CA ARG A 99 11.39 -12.16 0.00
C ARG A 99 10.83 -10.80 -0.42
N ALA A 100 9.62 -10.47 0.01
CA ALA A 100 9.00 -9.18 -0.33
C ALA A 100 9.76 -8.00 0.31
N ILE A 101 10.16 -8.14 1.58
CA ILE A 101 10.96 -7.13 2.29
C ILE A 101 12.34 -6.98 1.65
N LEU A 102 13.01 -8.09 1.30
CA LEU A 102 14.31 -8.05 0.65
C LEU A 102 14.25 -7.33 -0.71
N LYS A 103 13.28 -7.69 -1.56
CA LYS A 103 13.08 -7.03 -2.87
C LYS A 103 12.76 -5.54 -2.73
N HIS A 104 11.99 -5.16 -1.70
CA HIS A 104 11.73 -3.77 -1.40
C HIS A 104 13.02 -3.02 -1.05
N ALA A 105 13.87 -3.60 -0.19
CA ALA A 105 15.16 -3.02 0.16
C ALA A 105 16.07 -2.88 -1.07
N GLU A 106 16.16 -3.90 -1.92
CA GLU A 106 16.92 -3.86 -3.18
C GLU A 106 16.41 -2.74 -4.12
N GLN A 107 15.10 -2.53 -4.20
CA GLN A 107 14.54 -1.45 -5.01
C GLN A 107 14.83 -0.07 -4.43
N LEU A 108 14.79 0.09 -3.10
CA LEU A 108 15.19 1.33 -2.45
C LEU A 108 16.67 1.65 -2.73
N GLU A 109 17.55 0.67 -2.61
CA GLU A 109 18.97 0.82 -2.94
C GLU A 109 19.18 1.21 -4.40
N ARG A 110 18.43 0.61 -5.34
CA ARG A 110 18.49 0.94 -6.77
C ARG A 110 17.92 2.32 -7.11
N ALA A 111 16.86 2.75 -6.43
CA ALA A 111 16.26 4.06 -6.62
C ALA A 111 17.20 5.19 -6.13
N GLY A 112 18.12 4.87 -5.21
CA GLY A 112 19.02 5.84 -4.59
C GLY A 112 18.26 6.76 -3.61
N PRO A 113 18.81 7.95 -3.27
CA PRO A 113 18.20 8.88 -2.32
C PRO A 113 16.93 9.58 -2.85
N ASP A 114 16.43 9.20 -4.04
CA ASP A 114 15.26 9.80 -4.66
C ASP A 114 14.02 8.91 -4.48
N PRO A 115 13.17 9.18 -3.46
CA PRO A 115 11.98 8.39 -3.17
C PRO A 115 10.90 8.49 -4.26
N THR A 116 11.01 9.43 -5.21
CA THR A 116 10.04 9.58 -6.30
C THR A 116 10.27 8.60 -7.45
N ARG A 117 11.48 8.01 -7.54
CA ARG A 117 11.84 6.98 -8.54
C ARG A 117 11.30 5.60 -8.23
N LEU A 118 10.56 5.44 -7.13
CA LEU A 118 9.96 4.17 -6.73
C LEU A 118 8.79 3.73 -7.62
N GLY A 119 8.44 4.45 -8.69
CA GLY A 119 7.70 3.90 -9.85
C GLY A 119 6.57 2.93 -9.53
N LEU A 120 5.66 3.34 -8.63
CA LEU A 120 4.44 2.62 -8.24
C LEU A 120 3.21 3.51 -8.41
#